data_AF-A0A534NCY2-F1
#
_entry.id   AF-A0A534NCY2-F1
#
_cell.length_a   1.000
_cell.length_b   1.000
_cell.length_c   1.000
_cell.angle_alpha   90.00
_cell.angle_beta   90.00
_cell.angle_gamma   90.00
#
_symmetry.space_group_name_H-M   'P 1'
#
loop_
_entity.id
_entity.type
_entity.pdbx_description
1 polymer ?
#
loop_
_entity_poly.entity_id
_entity_poly.type
_entity_poly.pdbx_seq_one_letter_code
_entity_poly.pdbx_strand_id
1 'polypeptide(L)'
;MPSFAEFCTDFFKKYFELHPTEAIHYGIEGYDHLLNDYSDEIYSKEKAFVQESLKQLRQVSVKGLSRDEVVDYALMEGRLTIENYEFNKEDYRLRCPEIYLPISAVYILTVKPTNDIIGNIMSRLAKTPQAVQQGISNLSRREANPPRLWTKMATEATRGGIDFLDSLPENPKVKEA
;
A
#
# COMPACT_ATOMS: atom_id res chain seq x y z
N MET A 1 4.36 27.60 -10.43
CA MET A 1 4.02 26.17 -10.59
C MET A 1 5.25 25.39 -10.13
N PRO A 2 5.10 24.33 -9.33
CA PRO A 2 6.25 23.52 -8.93
C PRO A 2 6.94 22.94 -10.17
N SER A 3 8.26 22.75 -10.07
CA SER A 3 9.00 21.93 -11.02
C SER A 3 8.54 20.48 -10.96
N PHE A 4 8.85 19.69 -11.99
CA PHE A 4 8.52 18.27 -11.99
C PHE A 4 9.18 17.50 -10.84
N ALA A 5 10.43 17.84 -10.51
CA ALA A 5 11.15 17.24 -9.39
C ALA A 5 10.51 17.57 -8.02
N GLU A 6 10.09 18.82 -7.81
CA GLU A 6 9.36 19.22 -6.59
C GLU A 6 8.03 18.47 -6.49
N PHE A 7 7.28 18.37 -7.60
CA PHE A 7 6.05 17.58 -7.64
C PHE A 7 6.29 16.12 -7.24
N CYS A 8 7.31 15.46 -7.81
CA CYS A 8 7.61 14.07 -7.48
C CYS A 8 7.99 13.89 -6.01
N THR A 9 8.78 14.82 -5.46
CA THR A 9 9.20 14.81 -4.05
C THR A 9 7.99 14.89 -3.13
N ASP A 10 7.09 15.85 -3.36
CA ASP A 10 5.88 16.02 -2.57
C ASP A 10 4.91 14.85 -2.74
N PHE A 11 4.77 14.34 -3.98
CA PHE A 11 3.95 13.19 -4.29
C PHE A 11 4.40 11.96 -3.50
N PHE A 12 5.67 11.56 -3.60
CA PHE A 12 6.15 10.34 -2.95
C PHE A 12 6.13 10.45 -1.44
N LYS A 13 6.44 11.62 -0.88
CA LYS A 13 6.27 11.86 0.55
C LYS A 13 4.84 11.57 0.99
N LYS A 14 3.84 12.12 0.28
CA LYS A 14 2.44 11.91 0.62
C LYS A 14 1.96 10.50 0.34
N TYR A 15 2.46 9.88 -0.73
CA TYR A 15 2.15 8.50 -1.09
C TYR A 15 2.54 7.53 0.03
N PHE A 16 3.74 7.65 0.61
CA PHE A 16 4.16 6.77 1.70
C PHE A 16 3.45 7.06 3.03
N GLU A 17 2.96 8.28 3.26
CA GLU A 17 2.06 8.55 4.41
C GLU A 17 0.72 7.80 4.28
N LEU A 18 0.20 7.64 3.08
CA LEU A 18 -1.07 6.94 2.81
C LEU A 18 -0.91 5.43 2.64
N HIS A 19 0.23 4.99 2.10
CA HIS A 19 0.56 3.60 1.84
C HIS A 19 1.84 3.17 2.58
N PRO A 20 1.88 3.28 3.92
CA PRO A 20 3.10 3.10 4.68
C PRO A 20 3.68 1.68 4.58
N THR A 21 2.85 0.68 4.28
CA THR A 21 3.31 -0.71 4.10
C THR A 21 4.21 -0.85 2.87
N GLU A 22 4.00 -0.01 1.85
CA GLU A 22 4.73 -0.07 0.57
C GLU A 22 6.15 0.50 0.68
N ALA A 23 6.37 1.43 1.61
CA ALA A 23 7.63 2.19 1.74
C ALA A 23 8.88 1.30 1.77
N ILE A 24 8.83 0.16 2.46
CA ILE A 24 9.94 -0.80 2.57
C ILE A 24 10.32 -1.44 1.22
N HIS A 25 9.38 -1.58 0.27
CA HIS A 25 9.67 -2.09 -1.06
C HIS A 25 10.57 -1.12 -1.85
N TYR A 26 10.51 0.17 -1.51
CA TYR A 26 11.29 1.25 -2.11
C TYR A 26 12.50 1.66 -1.26
N GLY A 27 12.73 1.02 -0.11
CA GLY A 27 13.81 1.36 0.81
C GLY A 27 13.61 2.69 1.53
N ILE A 28 12.36 3.12 1.71
CA ILE A 28 12.02 4.35 2.42
C ILE A 28 11.85 4.05 3.90
N GLU A 29 12.73 4.63 4.70
CA GLU A 29 12.78 4.43 6.15
C GLU A 29 11.62 5.14 6.87
N GLY A 30 11.36 4.72 8.13
CA GLY A 30 10.41 5.39 9.02
C GLY A 30 8.99 4.81 9.03
N TYR A 31 8.66 3.91 8.10
CA TYR A 31 7.30 3.34 7.97
C TYR A 31 7.23 1.84 8.30
N ASP A 32 8.35 1.18 8.57
CA ASP A 32 8.44 -0.27 8.74
C ASP A 32 7.51 -0.83 9.83
N HIS A 33 7.21 -0.06 10.87
CA HIS A 33 6.33 -0.44 11.98
C HIS A 33 4.83 -0.26 11.70
N LEU A 34 4.46 0.27 10.52
CA LEU A 34 3.09 0.64 10.16
C LEU A 34 2.44 -0.40 9.23
N LEU A 35 1.10 -0.41 9.24
CA LEU A 35 0.26 -1.11 8.27
C LEU A 35 -0.64 -0.08 7.58
N ASN A 36 -1.11 -0.43 6.37
CA ASN A 36 -2.11 0.36 5.67
C ASN A 36 -3.42 0.37 6.47
N ASP A 37 -4.16 1.48 6.36
CA ASP A 37 -5.45 1.68 7.00
C ASP A 37 -6.54 1.70 5.92
N TYR A 38 -7.47 0.76 6.01
CA TYR A 38 -8.53 0.56 5.02
C TYR A 38 -9.88 1.20 5.45
N SER A 39 -9.85 2.15 6.38
CA SER A 39 -11.01 2.94 6.78
C SER A 39 -11.52 3.84 5.65
N ASP A 40 -12.79 4.28 5.74
CA ASP A 40 -13.36 5.21 4.76
C ASP A 40 -12.67 6.57 4.75
N GLU A 41 -12.11 6.98 5.89
CA GLU A 41 -11.35 8.22 5.99
C GLU A 41 -10.09 8.17 5.13
N ILE A 42 -9.28 7.12 5.29
CA ILE A 42 -8.04 6.97 4.51
C ILE A 42 -8.35 6.71 3.04
N TYR A 43 -9.34 5.87 2.73
CA TYR A 43 -9.75 5.64 1.34
C TYR A 43 -10.20 6.94 0.64
N SER A 44 -10.94 7.81 1.35
CA SER A 44 -11.34 9.11 0.80
C SER A 44 -10.14 10.03 0.57
N LYS A 45 -9.14 9.99 1.48
CA LYS A 45 -7.88 10.73 1.32
C LYS A 45 -7.05 10.21 0.15
N GLU A 46 -6.94 8.89 -0.04
CA GLU A 46 -6.26 8.28 -1.18
C GLU A 46 -6.90 8.71 -2.51
N LYS A 47 -8.23 8.63 -2.60
CA LYS A 47 -8.97 9.05 -3.79
C LYS A 47 -8.76 10.53 -4.10
N ALA A 48 -8.87 11.40 -3.09
CA ALA A 48 -8.64 12.84 -3.25
C ALA A 48 -7.19 13.11 -3.67
N PHE A 49 -6.22 12.46 -3.02
CA PHE A 49 -4.80 12.58 -3.32
C PHE A 49 -4.51 12.27 -4.78
N VAL A 50 -4.96 11.12 -5.30
CA VAL A 50 -4.74 10.74 -6.71
C VAL A 50 -5.37 11.76 -7.67
N GLN A 51 -6.61 12.19 -7.40
CA GLN A 51 -7.30 13.16 -8.25
C GLN A 51 -6.58 14.52 -8.27
N GLU A 52 -6.15 15.00 -7.10
CA GLU A 52 -5.44 16.27 -6.96
C GLU A 52 -4.03 16.21 -7.57
N SER A 53 -3.29 15.12 -7.34
CA SER A 53 -1.97 14.90 -7.92
C SER A 53 -2.03 14.84 -9.45
N LEU A 54 -3.03 14.16 -10.03
CA LEU A 54 -3.20 14.14 -11.49
C LEU A 54 -3.46 15.55 -12.04
N LYS A 55 -4.29 16.33 -11.37
CA LYS A 55 -4.58 17.72 -11.75
C LYS A 55 -3.34 18.60 -11.64
N GLN A 56 -2.55 18.45 -10.57
CA GLN A 56 -1.32 19.20 -10.35
C GLN A 56 -0.23 18.83 -11.36
N LEU A 57 -0.02 17.54 -11.62
CA LEU A 57 0.95 17.06 -12.59
C LEU A 57 0.71 17.66 -13.98
N ARG A 58 -0.55 17.70 -14.42
CA ARG A 58 -0.93 18.30 -15.72
C ARG A 58 -0.73 19.82 -15.80
N GLN A 59 -0.46 20.49 -14.69
CA GLN A 59 -0.07 21.90 -14.66
C GLN A 59 1.44 22.08 -14.71
N VAL A 60 2.24 21.02 -14.50
CA VAL A 60 3.71 21.10 -14.59
C VAL A 60 4.10 21.35 -16.05
N SER A 61 4.97 22.32 -16.28
CA SER A 61 5.49 22.62 -17.61
C SER A 61 6.42 21.49 -18.08
N VAL A 62 6.05 20.83 -19.17
CA VAL A 62 6.93 19.86 -19.86
C VAL A 62 8.06 20.53 -20.66
N LYS A 63 7.97 21.85 -20.88
CA LYS A 63 9.06 22.61 -21.53
C LYS A 63 10.25 22.69 -20.58
N GLY A 64 11.41 22.24 -21.05
CA GLY A 64 12.66 22.28 -20.30
C GLY A 64 12.98 21.00 -19.52
N LEU A 65 12.10 19.99 -19.56
CA LEU A 65 12.43 18.66 -19.05
C LEU A 65 13.54 18.02 -19.88
N SER A 66 14.45 17.35 -19.20
CA SER A 66 15.41 16.41 -19.80
C SER A 66 14.68 15.22 -20.43
N ARG A 67 15.40 14.42 -21.22
CA ARG A 67 14.81 13.21 -21.84
C ARG A 67 14.30 12.21 -20.81
N ASP A 68 15.02 12.05 -19.71
CA ASP A 68 14.64 11.14 -18.63
C ASP A 68 13.40 11.66 -17.90
N GLU A 69 13.36 12.95 -17.57
CA GLU A 69 12.18 13.58 -16.94
C GLU A 69 10.93 13.53 -17.83
N VAL A 70 11.08 13.56 -19.17
CA VAL A 70 9.94 13.37 -20.08
C VAL A 70 9.36 11.96 -19.95
N VAL A 71 10.20 10.94 -19.80
CA VAL A 71 9.74 9.56 -19.58
C VAL A 71 9.08 9.43 -18.22
N ASP A 72 9.71 9.97 -17.17
CA ASP A 72 9.16 9.93 -15.80
C ASP A 72 7.82 10.66 -15.71
N TYR A 73 7.69 11.82 -16.35
CA TYR A 73 6.43 12.55 -16.46
C TYR A 73 5.34 11.68 -17.09
N ALA A 74 5.66 11.02 -18.22
CA ALA A 74 4.69 10.17 -18.92
C ALA A 74 4.27 8.95 -18.09
N LEU A 75 5.21 8.33 -17.36
CA LEU A 75 4.91 7.23 -16.45
C LEU A 75 4.02 7.68 -15.28
N MET A 76 4.33 8.83 -14.68
CA MET A 76 3.54 9.39 -13.59
C MET A 76 2.12 9.78 -14.04
N GLU A 77 1.98 10.41 -15.21
CA GLU A 77 0.67 10.76 -15.75
C GLU A 77 -0.15 9.51 -16.08
N GLY A 78 0.48 8.49 -16.69
CA GLY A 78 -0.16 7.23 -17.00
C GLY A 78 -0.65 6.51 -15.75
N ARG A 79 0.22 6.39 -14.73
CA ARG A 79 -0.11 5.80 -13.43
C ARG A 79 -1.31 6.50 -12.79
N LEU A 80 -1.23 7.82 -12.60
CA LEU A 80 -2.28 8.59 -11.94
C LEU A 80 -3.59 8.59 -12.74
N THR A 81 -3.53 8.52 -14.07
CA THR A 81 -4.72 8.38 -14.91
C THR A 81 -5.42 7.04 -14.67
N ILE A 82 -4.67 5.94 -14.59
CA ILE A 82 -5.21 4.61 -14.31
C ILE A 82 -5.77 4.55 -12.89
N GLU A 83 -5.01 5.01 -11.89
CA GLU A 83 -5.45 5.01 -10.49
C GLU A 83 -6.74 5.85 -10.32
N ASN A 84 -6.78 7.06 -10.89
CA ASN A 84 -7.97 7.91 -10.84
C ASN A 84 -9.16 7.22 -11.52
N TYR A 85 -8.95 6.52 -12.64
CA TYR A 85 -10.02 5.76 -13.29
C TYR A 85 -10.54 4.65 -12.38
N GLU A 86 -9.66 3.83 -11.78
CA GLU A 86 -10.07 2.72 -10.91
C GLU A 86 -10.82 3.21 -9.67
N PHE A 87 -10.37 4.28 -9.00
CA PHE A 87 -11.08 4.91 -7.86
C PHE A 87 -12.48 5.46 -8.21
N ASN A 88 -12.71 5.79 -9.47
CA ASN A 88 -14.02 6.27 -9.95
C ASN A 88 -14.90 5.15 -10.47
N LYS A 89 -14.31 4.02 -10.84
CA LYS A 89 -15.01 2.84 -11.31
C LYS A 89 -15.58 2.04 -10.15
N GLU A 90 -14.78 1.76 -9.13
CA GLU A 90 -15.19 0.90 -8.02
C GLU A 90 -14.33 1.08 -6.76
N ASP A 91 -14.90 0.76 -5.59
CA ASP A 91 -14.14 0.66 -4.34
C ASP A 91 -13.46 -0.72 -4.24
N TYR A 92 -12.13 -0.74 -4.41
CA TYR A 92 -11.32 -1.96 -4.40
C TYR A 92 -11.46 -2.77 -3.10
N ARG A 93 -11.75 -2.08 -1.98
CA ARG A 93 -11.89 -2.67 -0.64
C ARG A 93 -13.06 -3.64 -0.54
N LEU A 94 -14.03 -3.50 -1.44
CA LEU A 94 -15.28 -4.28 -1.48
C LEU A 94 -15.17 -5.51 -2.38
N ARG A 95 -14.02 -5.69 -3.05
CA ARG A 95 -13.78 -6.73 -4.05
C ARG A 95 -12.64 -7.68 -3.71
N CYS A 96 -11.60 -7.19 -3.05
CA CYS A 96 -10.35 -7.92 -2.86
C CYS A 96 -10.15 -8.29 -1.38
N PRO A 97 -10.56 -9.49 -0.92
CA PRO A 97 -10.37 -9.86 0.48
C PRO A 97 -8.90 -10.01 0.91
N GLU A 98 -8.00 -10.29 -0.03
CA GLU A 98 -6.58 -10.53 0.24
C GLU A 98 -5.85 -9.29 0.78
N ILE A 99 -6.31 -8.08 0.46
CA ILE A 99 -5.65 -6.83 0.89
C ILE A 99 -5.63 -6.67 2.42
N TYR A 100 -6.54 -7.35 3.13
CA TYR A 100 -6.65 -7.27 4.59
C TYR A 100 -5.73 -8.25 5.31
N LEU A 101 -4.98 -9.08 4.58
CA LEU A 101 -4.05 -10.05 5.15
C LEU A 101 -2.68 -9.39 5.37
N PRO A 102 -2.14 -9.40 6.60
CA PRO A 102 -0.86 -8.75 6.91
C PRO A 102 0.35 -9.60 6.48
N ILE A 103 0.14 -10.74 5.81
CA ILE A 103 1.19 -11.77 5.62
C ILE A 103 2.35 -11.23 4.78
N SER A 104 2.04 -10.58 3.65
CA SER A 104 3.06 -9.94 2.81
C SER A 104 3.78 -8.81 3.57
N ALA A 105 3.03 -8.04 4.36
CA ALA A 105 3.56 -6.97 5.19
C ALA A 105 4.51 -7.49 6.28
N VAL A 106 4.24 -8.64 6.91
CA VAL A 106 5.17 -9.22 7.88
C VAL A 106 6.37 -9.87 7.17
N TYR A 107 6.10 -10.63 6.11
CA TYR A 107 7.12 -11.33 5.34
C TYR A 107 8.21 -10.41 4.80
N ILE A 108 7.85 -9.25 4.25
CA ILE A 108 8.83 -8.34 3.63
C ILE A 108 9.91 -7.85 4.61
N LEU A 109 9.60 -7.74 5.91
CA LEU A 109 10.56 -7.38 6.96
C LEU A 109 11.65 -8.45 7.15
N THR A 110 11.37 -9.70 6.79
CA THR A 110 12.37 -10.79 6.79
C THR A 110 13.22 -10.80 5.52
N VAL A 111 12.81 -10.09 4.47
CA VAL A 111 13.50 -10.08 3.18
C VAL A 111 14.35 -8.82 3.03
N LYS A 112 13.73 -7.65 3.23
CA LYS A 112 14.39 -6.34 3.06
C LYS A 112 15.13 -5.92 4.32
N PRO A 113 16.16 -5.06 4.21
CA PRO A 113 16.77 -4.43 5.38
C PRO A 113 15.72 -3.63 6.15
N THR A 114 15.78 -3.70 7.47
CA THR A 114 14.93 -2.94 8.39
C THR A 114 15.74 -2.63 9.64
N ASN A 115 15.45 -1.50 10.29
CA ASN A 115 16.24 -1.00 11.43
C ASN A 115 16.05 -1.81 12.72
N ASP A 116 14.85 -2.37 12.93
CA ASP A 116 14.46 -3.15 14.09
C ASP A 116 13.47 -4.24 13.66
N ILE A 117 13.98 -5.38 13.20
CA ILE A 117 13.15 -6.45 12.64
C ILE A 117 12.12 -6.97 13.66
N ILE A 118 12.50 -7.17 14.92
CA ILE A 118 11.60 -7.69 15.96
C ILE A 118 10.55 -6.64 16.31
N GLY A 119 10.96 -5.40 16.59
CA GLY A 119 10.03 -4.32 16.93
C GLY A 119 9.05 -4.00 15.79
N ASN A 120 9.51 -4.02 14.54
CA ASN A 120 8.66 -3.77 13.37
C ASN A 120 7.69 -4.93 13.11
N ILE A 121 8.13 -6.19 13.23
CA ILE A 121 7.25 -7.36 13.15
C ILE A 121 6.17 -7.29 14.25
N MET A 122 6.57 -7.09 15.50
CA MET A 122 5.64 -6.99 16.62
C MET A 122 4.65 -5.83 16.44
N SER A 123 5.12 -4.69 15.91
CA SER A 123 4.27 -3.53 15.61
C SER A 123 3.23 -3.80 14.53
N ARG A 124 3.58 -4.55 13.47
CA ARG A 124 2.64 -4.98 12.42
C ARG A 124 1.66 -6.04 12.93
N LEU A 125 2.14 -7.02 13.71
CA LEU A 125 1.28 -8.03 14.33
C LEU A 125 0.27 -7.42 15.30
N ALA A 126 0.68 -6.44 16.12
CA ALA A 126 -0.23 -5.73 17.02
C ALA A 126 -1.33 -4.94 16.29
N LYS A 127 -1.07 -4.46 15.07
CA LYS A 127 -2.05 -3.74 14.23
C LYS A 127 -2.90 -4.65 13.34
N THR A 128 -2.51 -5.91 13.18
CA THR A 128 -3.22 -6.90 12.35
C THR A 128 -4.70 -7.03 12.69
N PRO A 129 -5.11 -7.15 13.97
CA PRO A 129 -6.54 -7.28 14.31
C PRO A 129 -7.39 -6.12 13.78
N GLN A 130 -6.85 -4.89 13.79
CA GLN A 130 -7.54 -3.73 13.25
C GLN A 130 -7.72 -3.83 11.74
N ALA A 131 -6.67 -4.20 11.00
CA ALA A 131 -6.75 -4.37 9.54
C ALA A 131 -7.76 -5.46 9.15
N VAL A 132 -7.78 -6.58 9.88
CA VAL A 132 -8.76 -7.66 9.68
C VAL A 132 -10.19 -7.18 9.99
N GLN A 133 -10.37 -6.41 11.07
CA GLN A 133 -11.69 -5.86 11.43
C GLN A 133 -12.20 -4.87 10.38
N GLN A 134 -11.33 -4.05 9.79
CA GLN A 134 -11.67 -3.19 8.65
C GLN A 134 -12.10 -4.04 7.45
N GLY A 135 -11.41 -5.15 7.17
CA GLY A 135 -11.79 -6.11 6.15
C GLY A 135 -13.17 -6.72 6.36
N ILE A 136 -13.46 -7.17 7.58
CA ILE A 136 -14.79 -7.68 7.95
C ILE A 136 -15.86 -6.61 7.71
N SER A 137 -15.62 -5.39 8.18
CA SER A 137 -16.55 -4.26 8.01
C SER A 137 -16.82 -3.96 6.54
N ASN A 138 -15.77 -3.82 5.73
CA ASN A 138 -15.87 -3.48 4.31
C ASN A 138 -16.52 -4.58 3.49
N LEU A 139 -16.13 -5.85 3.69
CA LEU A 139 -16.66 -6.98 2.94
C LEU A 139 -18.07 -7.40 3.37
N SER A 140 -18.56 -6.90 4.51
CA SER A 140 -19.93 -7.13 4.98
C SER A 140 -20.93 -6.08 4.47
N ARG A 141 -20.47 -5.05 3.75
CA ARG A 141 -21.34 -4.03 3.16
C ARG A 141 -22.24 -4.65 2.09
N ARG A 142 -23.42 -4.06 1.88
CA ARG A 142 -24.43 -4.57 0.95
C ARG A 142 -23.94 -4.61 -0.49
N GLU A 143 -23.14 -3.62 -0.85
CA GLU A 143 -22.52 -3.43 -2.17
C GLU A 143 -21.27 -4.29 -2.37
N ALA A 144 -20.75 -4.93 -1.31
CA ALA A 144 -19.58 -5.79 -1.42
C ALA A 144 -19.90 -7.02 -2.27
N ASN A 145 -19.05 -7.27 -3.27
CA ASN A 145 -19.23 -8.37 -4.22
C ASN A 145 -17.88 -8.99 -4.61
N PRO A 146 -17.13 -9.54 -3.63
CA PRO A 146 -15.87 -10.19 -3.92
C PRO A 146 -16.09 -11.43 -4.79
N PRO A 147 -15.30 -11.61 -5.88
CA PRO A 147 -15.39 -12.81 -6.69
C PRO A 147 -15.14 -14.07 -5.85
N ARG A 148 -15.99 -15.09 -6.02
CA ARG A 148 -15.90 -16.36 -5.25
C ARG A 148 -14.50 -16.97 -5.28
N LEU A 149 -13.83 -16.92 -6.43
CA LEU A 149 -12.47 -17.45 -6.57
C LEU A 149 -11.47 -16.67 -5.69
N TRP A 150 -11.57 -15.34 -5.65
CA TRP A 150 -10.69 -14.50 -4.83
C TRP A 150 -10.94 -14.70 -3.35
N THR A 151 -12.20 -14.88 -2.92
CA THR A 151 -12.52 -15.24 -1.53
C THR A 151 -11.89 -16.59 -1.14
N LYS A 152 -11.92 -17.59 -2.04
CA LYS A 152 -11.27 -18.89 -1.79
C LYS A 152 -9.76 -18.73 -1.69
N MET A 153 -9.14 -18.01 -2.63
CA MET A 153 -7.69 -17.73 -2.61
C MET A 153 -7.27 -17.04 -1.32
N ALA A 154 -7.99 -16.00 -0.91
CA ALA A 154 -7.73 -15.30 0.34
C ALA A 154 -7.88 -16.23 1.56
N THR A 155 -8.86 -17.14 1.57
CA THR A 155 -9.01 -18.13 2.65
C THR A 155 -7.82 -19.08 2.74
N GLU A 156 -7.35 -19.60 1.61
CA GLU A 156 -6.14 -20.45 1.58
C GLU A 156 -4.89 -19.66 1.98
N ALA A 157 -4.75 -18.42 1.50
CA ALA A 157 -3.65 -17.53 1.86
C ALA A 157 -3.63 -17.22 3.36
N THR A 158 -4.80 -17.05 4.00
CA THR A 158 -4.89 -16.90 5.47
C THR A 158 -4.36 -18.13 6.20
N ARG A 159 -4.69 -19.34 5.75
CA ARG A 159 -4.20 -20.59 6.39
C ARG A 159 -2.68 -20.69 6.28
N GLY A 160 -2.14 -20.54 5.06
CA GLY A 160 -0.69 -20.53 4.87
C GLY A 160 0.00 -19.37 5.61
N GLY A 161 -0.71 -18.25 5.79
CA GLY A 161 -0.28 -17.13 6.61
C GLY A 161 -0.14 -17.48 8.09
N ILE A 162 -1.06 -18.26 8.65
CA ILE A 162 -0.96 -18.75 10.03
C ILE A 162 0.25 -19.65 10.18
N ASP A 163 0.43 -20.62 9.26
CA ASP A 163 1.60 -21.52 9.27
C ASP A 163 2.93 -20.74 9.17
N PHE A 164 2.94 -19.67 8.35
CA PHE A 164 4.08 -18.76 8.25
C PHE A 164 4.34 -18.03 9.58
N LEU A 165 3.31 -17.50 10.24
CA LEU A 165 3.47 -16.79 11.51
C LEU A 165 3.94 -17.72 12.63
N ASP A 166 3.44 -18.96 12.67
CA ASP A 166 3.86 -19.97 13.64
C ASP A 166 5.33 -20.39 13.45
N SER A 167 5.81 -20.37 12.21
CA SER A 167 7.22 -20.65 11.87
C SER A 167 8.13 -19.43 11.89
N LEU A 168 7.59 -18.22 12.06
CA LEU A 168 8.34 -16.97 12.02
C LEU A 168 9.47 -16.89 13.07
N PRO A 169 9.31 -17.36 14.32
CA PRO A 169 10.41 -17.42 15.29
C PRO A 169 11.59 -18.29 14.84
N GLU A 170 11.36 -19.22 13.90
CA GLU A 170 12.41 -20.08 13.38
C GLU A 170 13.22 -19.45 12.25
N ASN A 171 12.78 -18.30 11.72
CA ASN A 171 13.45 -17.57 10.65
C ASN A 171 14.84 -17.09 11.09
N PRO A 172 15.92 -17.32 10.30
CA PRO A 172 17.28 -16.93 10.68
C PRO A 172 17.42 -15.46 11.08
N LYS A 173 16.81 -14.53 10.34
CA LYS A 173 16.91 -13.09 10.66
C LYS A 173 16.17 -12.71 11.94
N VAL A 174 15.14 -13.45 12.30
CA VAL A 174 14.38 -13.24 13.55
C VAL A 174 15.14 -13.85 14.73
N LYS A 175 15.80 -15.00 14.54
CA LYS A 175 16.64 -15.63 15.56
C LYS A 175 17.91 -14.86 15.90
N GLU A 176 18.47 -14.18 14.91
CA GLU A 176 19.76 -13.47 15.02
C GLU A 176 19.63 -12.02 15.51
N ALA A 177 18.41 -11.48 15.60
CA ALA A 177 18.12 -10.11 16.01
C ALA A 177 17.93 -9.97 17.52
#